data_AF-A0A7K7YHC7-F1
#
_entry.id   AF-A0A7K7YHC7-F1
#
_cell.length_a   1.000
_cell.length_b   1.000
_cell.length_c   1.000
_cell.angle_alpha   90.00
_cell.angle_beta   90.00
_cell.angle_gamma   90.00
#
_symmetry.space_group_name_H-M   'P 1'
#
loop_
_entity.id
_entity.type
_entity.pdbx_description
1 polymer ?
#
loop_
_entity_poly.entity_id
_entity_poly.type
_entity_poly.pdbx_seq_one_letter_code
_entity_poly.pdbx_strand_id
1 'polypeptide(L)'
;LIQLILSHLTVPDLCRLAQTCKLLYQHCCDPLQYIHLSLQPYWARINDTSLEYLQSRCTLIQWLNLSWTGNRGAISVSGFSRFLKVCGSELVRLELSCGHFLNETCLEVITEMCPNLQELNLSSCDKIPPQAFNHIAKVGSLKRLILYRTKVEQTALLSILNFCSELQHLSLGSCVMIEDYDLIASMMGAKCKKLRSLDLWRCKNITESGIAELASGCQLLEELDLGWCPTLQSSTGCFTNLARKLPNLQKLFLTANRSVCDTDIEELAANCTHLRQLDILGTRMVSPASLRKLLESCKDLSLLDVSFCSQIDNRVVLELNANFPNVFIKKSFTQ
;
A
#
# COMPACT_ATOMS: atom_id res chain seq x y z
N LEU A 1 19.56 -30.08 9.06
CA LEU A 1 19.88 -29.34 10.31
C LEU A 1 20.66 -28.05 10.06
N ILE A 2 21.81 -28.08 9.37
CA ILE A 2 22.62 -26.86 9.09
C ILE A 2 21.81 -25.79 8.36
N GLN A 3 21.17 -26.09 7.22
CA GLN A 3 20.35 -25.11 6.47
C GLN A 3 19.22 -24.49 7.31
N LEU A 4 18.63 -25.24 8.24
CA LEU A 4 17.59 -24.73 9.13
C LEU A 4 18.17 -23.70 10.10
N ILE A 5 19.35 -23.96 10.66
CA ILE A 5 20.05 -22.99 11.52
C ILE A 5 20.38 -21.72 10.73
N LEU A 6 20.88 -21.88 9.50
CA LEU A 6 21.23 -20.75 8.64
C LEU A 6 20.03 -19.87 8.28
N SER A 7 18.84 -20.46 8.09
CA SER A 7 17.64 -19.69 7.76
C SER A 7 17.18 -18.71 8.85
N HIS A 8 17.72 -18.84 10.06
CA HIS A 8 17.48 -17.91 11.17
C HIS A 8 18.57 -16.85 11.32
N LEU A 9 19.64 -16.91 10.53
CA LEU A 9 20.76 -15.97 10.62
C LEU A 9 20.52 -14.73 9.74
N THR A 10 21.05 -13.60 10.18
CA THR A 10 21.04 -12.38 9.38
C THR A 10 22.06 -12.46 8.23
N VAL A 11 21.89 -11.64 7.19
CA VAL A 11 22.84 -11.57 6.06
C VAL A 11 24.29 -11.32 6.54
N PRO A 12 24.56 -10.36 7.46
CA PRO A 12 25.90 -10.22 8.03
C PRO A 12 26.41 -11.46 8.75
N ASP A 13 25.55 -12.19 9.47
CA ASP A 13 25.94 -13.41 10.17
C ASP A 13 26.29 -14.53 9.20
N LEU A 14 25.50 -14.71 8.13
CA LEU A 14 25.80 -15.63 7.04
C LEU A 14 27.14 -15.29 6.40
N CYS A 15 27.41 -14.01 6.14
CA CYS A 15 28.69 -13.56 5.57
C CYS A 15 29.88 -13.82 6.51
N ARG A 16 29.70 -13.69 7.84
CA ARG A 16 30.74 -14.01 8.82
C ARG A 16 30.96 -15.51 8.92
N LEU A 17 29.88 -16.28 8.97
CA LEU A 17 29.93 -17.74 9.07
C LEU A 17 30.55 -18.39 7.83
N ALA A 18 30.29 -17.84 6.65
CA ALA A 18 30.90 -18.28 5.39
C ALA A 18 32.43 -18.19 5.39
N GLN A 19 33.04 -17.35 6.25
CA GLN A 19 34.49 -17.19 6.34
C GLN A 19 35.17 -18.23 7.24
N THR A 20 34.40 -19.07 7.94
CA THR A 20 34.94 -19.98 8.95
C THR A 20 35.49 -21.28 8.38
N CYS A 21 34.76 -21.94 7.47
CA CYS A 21 35.21 -23.17 6.82
C CYS A 21 34.49 -23.40 5.47
N LYS A 22 35.06 -24.27 4.62
CA LYS A 22 34.52 -24.57 3.28
C LYS A 22 33.09 -25.13 3.31
N LEU A 23 32.77 -25.96 4.29
CA LEU A 23 31.42 -26.55 4.43
C LEU A 23 30.37 -25.46 4.71
N LEU A 24 30.65 -24.59 5.69
CA LEU A 24 29.76 -23.50 6.05
C LEU A 24 29.69 -22.44 4.95
N TYR A 25 30.79 -22.19 4.24
CA TYR A 25 30.80 -21.36 3.04
C TYR A 25 29.78 -21.85 2.00
N GLN A 26 29.79 -23.15 1.68
CA GLN A 26 28.85 -23.73 0.70
C GLN A 26 27.40 -23.56 1.14
N HIS A 27 27.08 -23.84 2.40
CA HIS A 27 25.71 -23.69 2.91
C HIS A 27 25.27 -22.23 3.07
N CYS A 28 26.16 -21.31 3.43
CA CYS A 28 25.84 -19.89 3.54
C CYS A 28 25.67 -19.23 2.17
N CYS A 29 26.30 -19.76 1.13
CA CYS A 29 26.17 -19.28 -0.25
C CYS A 29 25.04 -19.95 -1.03
N ASP A 30 24.31 -20.90 -0.42
CA ASP A 30 23.20 -21.62 -1.03
C ASP A 30 22.05 -20.64 -1.37
N PRO A 31 21.57 -20.58 -2.62
CA PRO A 31 20.48 -19.69 -3.01
C PRO A 31 19.18 -19.86 -2.23
N LEU A 32 18.94 -21.04 -1.65
CA LEU A 32 17.77 -21.28 -0.79
C LEU A 32 17.74 -20.39 0.46
N GLN A 33 18.89 -19.86 0.88
CA GLN A 33 18.97 -18.91 2.00
C GLN A 33 18.52 -17.49 1.63
N TYR A 34 18.35 -17.19 0.33
CA TYR A 34 18.13 -15.84 -0.20
C TYR A 34 16.81 -15.70 -0.97
N ILE A 35 15.89 -16.66 -0.85
CA ILE A 35 14.54 -16.58 -1.46
C ILE A 35 13.82 -15.29 -1.03
N HIS A 36 14.04 -14.90 0.23
CA HIS A 36 13.50 -13.71 0.85
C HIS A 36 14.63 -12.85 1.41
N LEU A 37 14.99 -11.78 0.71
CA LEU A 37 16.12 -10.94 1.06
C LEU A 37 15.69 -9.51 1.30
N SER A 38 15.80 -9.07 2.56
CA SER A 38 15.67 -7.66 2.92
C SER A 38 17.04 -7.07 3.26
N LEU A 39 17.47 -6.10 2.45
CA LEU A 39 18.69 -5.33 2.67
C LEU A 39 18.41 -3.94 3.27
N GLN A 40 17.13 -3.56 3.42
CA GLN A 40 16.71 -2.31 4.04
C GLN A 40 17.35 -2.07 5.43
N PRO A 41 17.46 -3.05 6.36
CA PRO A 41 18.11 -2.81 7.65
C PRO A 41 19.59 -2.40 7.54
N TYR A 42 20.23 -2.72 6.41
CA TYR A 42 21.64 -2.47 6.15
C TYR A 42 21.85 -1.33 5.15
N TRP A 43 20.82 -0.51 4.88
CA TRP A 43 20.79 0.47 3.79
C TRP A 43 22.04 1.34 3.66
N ALA A 44 22.65 1.73 4.78
CA ALA A 44 23.84 2.58 4.82
C ALA A 44 25.12 1.89 4.33
N ARG A 45 25.13 0.55 4.28
CA ARG A 45 26.28 -0.27 3.86
C ARG A 45 26.10 -0.89 2.48
N ILE A 46 24.90 -0.82 1.89
CA ILE A 46 24.64 -1.40 0.58
C ILE A 46 25.15 -0.48 -0.52
N ASN A 47 25.99 -1.04 -1.37
CA ASN A 47 26.57 -0.41 -2.54
C ASN A 47 26.73 -1.44 -3.69
N ASP A 48 27.20 -0.99 -4.85
CA ASP A 48 27.41 -1.85 -6.02
C ASP A 48 28.26 -3.10 -5.72
N THR A 49 29.35 -2.94 -4.96
CA THR A 49 30.22 -4.06 -4.58
C THR A 49 29.46 -5.08 -3.73
N SER A 50 28.64 -4.64 -2.79
CA SER A 50 27.81 -5.55 -1.99
C SER A 50 26.76 -6.30 -2.82
N LEU A 51 26.17 -5.64 -3.83
CA LEU A 51 25.24 -6.29 -4.75
C LEU A 51 25.96 -7.35 -5.61
N GLU A 52 27.16 -7.03 -6.11
CA GLU A 52 27.98 -7.96 -6.89
C GLU A 52 28.34 -9.22 -6.08
N TYR A 53 28.71 -9.08 -4.80
CA TYR A 53 28.97 -10.23 -3.92
C TYR A 53 27.74 -11.10 -3.65
N LEU A 54 26.55 -10.50 -3.63
CA LEU A 54 25.29 -11.21 -3.40
C LEU A 54 24.72 -11.86 -4.67
N GLN A 55 25.13 -11.37 -5.84
CA GLN A 55 24.54 -11.71 -7.13
C GLN A 55 24.45 -13.22 -7.39
N SER A 56 25.53 -13.97 -7.17
CA SER A 56 25.57 -15.43 -7.39
C SER A 56 24.72 -16.24 -6.41
N ARG A 57 24.35 -15.65 -5.27
CA ARG A 57 23.55 -16.29 -4.22
C ARG A 57 22.05 -15.98 -4.36
N CYS A 58 21.69 -14.96 -5.13
CA CYS A 58 20.30 -14.49 -5.22
C CYS A 58 19.56 -15.04 -6.45
N THR A 59 19.98 -16.18 -7.01
CA THR A 59 19.40 -16.72 -8.24
C THR A 59 17.97 -17.24 -8.10
N LEU A 60 17.53 -17.54 -6.87
CA LEU A 60 16.17 -18.01 -6.55
C LEU A 60 15.36 -16.98 -5.74
N ILE A 61 15.75 -15.71 -5.80
CA ILE A 61 15.07 -14.66 -5.02
C ILE A 61 13.65 -14.45 -5.52
N GLN A 62 12.68 -14.48 -4.59
CA GLN A 62 11.27 -14.19 -4.87
C GLN A 62 10.83 -12.87 -4.24
N TRP A 63 11.45 -12.48 -3.13
CA TRP A 63 11.22 -11.19 -2.50
C TRP A 63 12.53 -10.46 -2.25
N LEU A 64 12.65 -9.25 -2.81
CA LEU A 64 13.76 -8.35 -2.62
C LEU A 64 13.29 -7.03 -2.02
N ASN A 65 13.89 -6.63 -0.90
CA ASN A 65 13.69 -5.30 -0.33
C ASN A 65 15.00 -4.50 -0.29
N LEU A 66 15.05 -3.50 -1.16
CA LEU A 66 16.12 -2.51 -1.32
C LEU A 66 15.66 -1.11 -0.89
N SER A 67 14.58 -1.01 -0.12
CA SER A 67 14.08 0.28 0.37
C SER A 67 15.17 1.03 1.14
N TRP A 68 15.28 2.33 0.90
CA TRP A 68 16.22 3.27 1.53
C TRP A 68 17.70 3.05 1.16
N THR A 69 18.00 2.04 0.34
CA THR A 69 19.36 1.75 -0.12
C THR A 69 19.80 2.71 -1.24
N GLY A 70 21.11 2.72 -1.56
CA GLY A 70 21.64 3.50 -2.68
C GLY A 70 21.76 5.01 -2.43
N ASN A 71 21.57 5.45 -1.19
CA ASN A 71 21.76 6.85 -0.80
C ASN A 71 23.16 7.35 -1.19
N ARG A 72 23.22 8.62 -1.64
CA ARG A 72 24.46 9.30 -2.09
C ARG A 72 25.18 8.56 -3.24
N GLY A 73 24.46 7.84 -4.09
CA GLY A 73 25.02 7.14 -5.24
C GLY A 73 25.76 5.85 -4.91
N ALA A 74 25.54 5.28 -3.72
CA ALA A 74 26.16 4.02 -3.32
C ALA A 74 25.74 2.85 -4.23
N ILE A 75 24.51 2.89 -4.75
CA ILE A 75 24.04 1.98 -5.80
C ILE A 75 23.94 2.79 -7.08
N SER A 76 24.67 2.37 -8.10
CA SER A 76 24.53 2.93 -9.44
C SER A 76 23.46 2.19 -10.24
N VAL A 77 22.97 2.82 -11.30
CA VAL A 77 22.05 2.21 -12.26
C VAL A 77 22.65 0.93 -12.86
N SER A 78 23.94 0.93 -13.16
CA SER A 78 24.62 -0.23 -13.75
C SER A 78 24.80 -1.37 -12.75
N GLY A 79 25.11 -1.06 -11.48
CA GLY A 79 25.16 -2.04 -10.40
C GLY A 79 23.79 -2.69 -10.16
N PHE A 80 22.75 -1.87 -10.03
CA PHE A 80 21.36 -2.34 -9.92
C PHE A 80 20.95 -3.22 -11.11
N SER A 81 21.30 -2.78 -12.33
CA SER A 81 20.95 -3.50 -13.55
C SER A 81 21.67 -4.85 -13.65
N ARG A 82 22.95 -4.90 -13.28
CA ARG A 82 23.71 -6.16 -13.25
C ARG A 82 23.12 -7.14 -12.24
N PHE A 83 22.68 -6.64 -11.08
CA PHE A 83 22.06 -7.46 -10.05
C PHE A 83 20.74 -8.06 -10.55
N LEU A 84 19.80 -7.23 -11.05
CA LEU A 84 18.51 -7.70 -11.54
C LEU A 84 18.62 -8.64 -12.76
N LYS A 85 19.65 -8.49 -13.59
CA LYS A 85 19.90 -9.44 -14.70
C LYS A 85 20.11 -10.89 -14.24
N VAL A 86 20.56 -11.11 -13.01
CA VAL A 86 20.77 -12.46 -12.46
C VAL A 86 19.61 -12.93 -11.60
N CYS A 87 19.00 -12.03 -10.85
CA CYS A 87 18.03 -12.39 -9.83
C CYS A 87 16.57 -12.04 -10.18
N GLY A 88 16.35 -11.29 -11.27
CA GLY A 88 15.03 -10.74 -11.61
C GLY A 88 14.00 -11.77 -12.09
N SER A 89 14.43 -12.89 -12.71
CA SER A 89 13.50 -13.82 -13.38
C SER A 89 12.51 -14.49 -12.43
N GLU A 90 12.95 -14.77 -11.19
CA GLU A 90 12.15 -15.40 -10.14
C GLU A 90 11.44 -14.38 -9.24
N LEU A 91 11.68 -13.09 -9.45
CA LEU A 91 11.23 -12.06 -8.52
C LEU A 91 9.72 -11.84 -8.62
N VAL A 92 9.05 -12.00 -7.47
CA VAL A 92 7.60 -11.83 -7.32
C VAL A 92 7.28 -10.51 -6.60
N ARG A 93 8.09 -10.11 -5.62
CA ARG A 93 7.92 -8.87 -4.84
C ARG A 93 9.21 -8.06 -4.83
N LEU A 94 9.11 -6.79 -5.22
CA LEU A 94 10.19 -5.82 -5.22
C LEU A 94 9.81 -4.55 -4.44
N GLU A 95 10.54 -4.31 -3.36
CA GLU A 95 10.35 -3.16 -2.48
C GLU A 95 11.51 -2.17 -2.65
N LEU A 96 11.21 -0.97 -3.15
CA LEU A 96 12.18 0.06 -3.52
C LEU A 96 11.85 1.44 -2.91
N SER A 97 11.07 1.45 -1.83
CA SER A 97 10.64 2.68 -1.15
C SER A 97 11.82 3.59 -0.82
N CYS A 98 11.68 4.90 -1.00
CA CYS A 98 12.73 5.91 -0.83
C CYS A 98 14.05 5.58 -1.57
N GLY A 99 13.99 4.87 -2.71
CA GLY A 99 15.15 4.58 -3.55
C GLY A 99 15.55 5.79 -4.40
N HIS A 100 16.34 6.71 -3.85
CA HIS A 100 16.74 7.94 -4.57
C HIS A 100 17.67 7.71 -5.78
N PHE A 101 18.23 6.51 -5.93
CA PHE A 101 19.05 6.15 -7.08
C PHE A 101 18.22 5.75 -8.32
N LEU A 102 16.91 5.55 -8.14
CA LEU A 102 16.03 5.08 -9.22
C LEU A 102 15.78 6.18 -10.25
N ASN A 103 15.83 5.78 -11.52
CA ASN A 103 15.50 6.60 -12.67
C ASN A 103 14.73 5.78 -13.70
N GLU A 104 14.54 6.34 -14.89
CA GLU A 104 13.84 5.68 -15.99
C GLU A 104 14.47 4.34 -16.39
N THR A 105 15.79 4.30 -16.57
CA THR A 105 16.52 3.07 -16.90
C THR A 105 16.32 1.97 -15.85
N CYS A 106 16.23 2.33 -14.56
CA CYS A 106 15.92 1.35 -13.53
C CYS A 106 14.53 0.72 -13.74
N LEU A 107 13.52 1.51 -14.10
CA LEU A 107 12.17 0.98 -14.39
C LEU A 107 12.15 0.12 -15.65
N GLU A 108 12.84 0.51 -16.70
CA GLU A 108 13.01 -0.30 -17.91
C GLU A 108 13.57 -1.68 -17.56
N VAL A 109 14.68 -1.71 -16.83
CA VAL A 109 15.32 -2.96 -16.39
C VAL A 109 14.41 -3.81 -15.52
N ILE A 110 13.64 -3.21 -14.59
CA ILE A 110 12.66 -3.96 -13.80
C ILE A 110 11.65 -4.64 -14.74
N THR A 111 11.14 -3.92 -15.73
CA THR A 111 10.11 -4.46 -16.65
C THR A 111 10.66 -5.51 -17.61
N GLU A 112 11.94 -5.44 -17.98
CA GLU A 112 12.58 -6.43 -18.85
C GLU A 112 13.03 -7.68 -18.09
N MET A 113 13.58 -7.50 -16.88
CA MET A 113 14.23 -8.59 -16.14
C MET A 113 13.29 -9.31 -15.15
N CYS A 114 12.15 -8.71 -14.78
CA CYS A 114 11.23 -9.25 -13.78
C CYS A 114 9.84 -9.57 -14.36
N PRO A 115 9.72 -10.56 -15.27
CA PRO A 115 8.44 -10.87 -15.95
C PRO A 115 7.35 -11.40 -15.01
N ASN A 116 7.74 -12.00 -13.88
CA ASN A 116 6.83 -12.61 -12.90
C ASN A 116 6.46 -11.68 -11.75
N LEU A 117 6.83 -10.39 -11.83
CA LEU A 117 6.64 -9.44 -10.75
C LEU A 117 5.16 -9.17 -10.49
N GLN A 118 4.71 -9.49 -9.27
CA GLN A 118 3.33 -9.29 -8.82
C GLN A 118 3.21 -8.10 -7.88
N GLU A 119 4.28 -7.72 -7.19
CA GLU A 119 4.24 -6.66 -6.20
C GLU A 119 5.40 -5.69 -6.37
N LEU A 120 5.08 -4.42 -6.53
CA LEU A 120 6.06 -3.35 -6.71
C LEU A 120 5.74 -2.17 -5.79
N ASN A 121 6.72 -1.76 -4.99
CA ASN A 121 6.63 -0.57 -4.15
C ASN A 121 7.69 0.46 -4.55
N LEU A 122 7.22 1.61 -5.04
CA LEU A 122 8.04 2.77 -5.43
C LEU A 122 7.70 4.00 -4.57
N SER A 123 7.16 3.78 -3.37
CA SER A 123 6.74 4.88 -2.50
C SER A 123 7.89 5.85 -2.21
N SER A 124 7.59 7.15 -2.27
CA SER A 124 8.54 8.24 -2.05
C SER A 124 9.80 8.20 -2.94
N CYS A 125 9.73 7.57 -4.13
CA CYS A 125 10.78 7.65 -5.14
C CYS A 125 10.64 8.94 -5.97
N ASP A 126 11.18 10.03 -5.46
CA ASP A 126 11.01 11.40 -5.97
C ASP A 126 11.89 11.78 -7.17
N LYS A 127 12.91 10.96 -7.46
CA LYS A 127 13.87 11.11 -8.57
C LYS A 127 13.45 10.42 -9.86
N ILE A 128 12.44 9.54 -9.82
CA ILE A 128 11.91 8.90 -11.02
C ILE A 128 11.20 9.97 -11.87
N PRO A 129 11.56 10.12 -13.16
CA PRO A 129 10.86 11.02 -14.06
C PRO A 129 9.38 10.60 -14.19
N PRO A 130 8.42 11.55 -14.18
CA PRO A 130 7.00 11.25 -14.22
C PRO A 130 6.55 10.34 -15.38
N GLN A 131 7.09 10.56 -16.59
CA GLN A 131 6.77 9.75 -17.76
C GLN A 131 7.29 8.30 -17.67
N ALA A 132 8.34 8.06 -16.87
CA ALA A 132 8.97 6.75 -16.76
C ALA A 132 8.07 5.71 -16.09
N PHE A 133 7.09 6.15 -15.28
CA PHE A 133 6.10 5.25 -14.70
C PHE A 133 5.29 4.48 -15.75
N ASN A 134 5.20 4.98 -16.99
CA ASN A 134 4.52 4.29 -18.09
C ASN A 134 5.15 2.92 -18.41
N HIS A 135 6.43 2.70 -18.10
CA HIS A 135 7.07 1.39 -18.28
C HIS A 135 6.40 0.30 -17.44
N ILE A 136 5.84 0.64 -16.27
CA ILE A 136 5.15 -0.30 -15.37
C ILE A 136 3.97 -0.98 -16.06
N ALA A 137 3.34 -0.32 -17.05
CA ALA A 137 2.24 -0.89 -17.83
C ALA A 137 2.63 -2.19 -18.58
N LYS A 138 3.93 -2.44 -18.79
CA LYS A 138 4.44 -3.69 -19.38
C LYS A 138 4.33 -4.89 -18.43
N VAL A 139 4.15 -4.67 -17.14
CA VAL A 139 4.09 -5.72 -16.10
C VAL A 139 2.63 -6.07 -15.80
N GLY A 140 1.95 -6.72 -16.75
CA GLY A 140 0.52 -7.05 -16.65
C GLY A 140 0.16 -8.04 -15.52
N SER A 141 1.15 -8.69 -14.90
CA SER A 141 1.01 -9.62 -13.77
C SER A 141 0.89 -8.94 -12.40
N LEU A 142 0.99 -7.60 -12.34
CA LEU A 142 0.93 -6.84 -11.09
C LEU A 142 -0.40 -7.02 -10.35
N LYS A 143 -0.30 -7.40 -9.08
CA LYS A 143 -1.38 -7.50 -8.10
C LYS A 143 -1.29 -6.41 -7.04
N ARG A 144 -0.09 -5.93 -6.70
CA ARG A 144 0.11 -4.85 -5.73
C ARG A 144 1.05 -3.80 -6.28
N LEU A 145 0.58 -2.55 -6.30
CA LEU A 145 1.36 -1.40 -6.75
C LEU A 145 1.24 -0.27 -5.72
N ILE A 146 2.38 0.18 -5.19
CA ILE A 146 2.43 1.27 -4.22
C ILE A 146 3.20 2.44 -4.84
N LEU A 147 2.49 3.54 -5.11
CA LEU A 147 3.01 4.77 -5.68
C LEU A 147 2.88 5.96 -4.71
N TYR A 148 2.64 5.70 -3.43
CA TYR A 148 2.50 6.72 -2.38
C TYR A 148 3.60 7.78 -2.43
N ARG A 149 3.22 9.06 -2.47
CA ARG A 149 4.14 10.22 -2.56
C ARG A 149 5.12 10.15 -3.75
N THR A 150 4.66 9.68 -4.89
CA THR A 150 5.44 9.75 -6.15
C THR A 150 4.95 10.90 -7.04
N LYS A 151 5.65 11.09 -8.15
CA LYS A 151 5.33 12.04 -9.20
C LYS A 151 4.73 11.34 -10.43
N VAL A 152 4.01 10.23 -10.24
CA VAL A 152 3.33 9.55 -11.35
C VAL A 152 2.35 10.51 -12.02
N GLU A 153 2.47 10.66 -13.34
CA GLU A 153 1.55 11.44 -14.16
C GLU A 153 0.26 10.67 -14.45
N GLN A 154 -0.82 11.41 -14.66
CA GLN A 154 -2.13 10.85 -14.98
C GLN A 154 -2.10 9.92 -16.21
N THR A 155 -1.41 10.31 -17.28
CA THR A 155 -1.31 9.51 -18.52
C THR A 155 -0.62 8.16 -18.28
N ALA A 156 0.49 8.16 -17.54
CA ALA A 156 1.19 6.94 -17.14
C ALA A 156 0.29 6.04 -16.27
N LEU A 157 -0.44 6.62 -15.31
CA LEU A 157 -1.35 5.86 -14.47
C LEU A 157 -2.50 5.24 -15.26
N LEU A 158 -3.09 5.97 -16.21
CA LEU A 158 -4.14 5.43 -17.10
C LEU A 158 -3.62 4.23 -17.91
N SER A 159 -2.40 4.32 -18.46
CA SER A 159 -1.75 3.18 -19.13
C SER A 159 -1.59 2.00 -18.18
N ILE A 160 -1.04 2.21 -16.98
CA ILE A 160 -0.85 1.15 -15.97
C ILE A 160 -2.17 0.44 -15.70
N LEU A 161 -3.23 1.20 -15.37
CA LEU A 161 -4.53 0.63 -15.04
C LEU A 161 -5.17 -0.10 -16.25
N ASN A 162 -4.89 0.32 -17.48
CA ASN A 162 -5.43 -0.33 -18.68
C ASN A 162 -4.82 -1.71 -18.92
N PHE A 163 -3.54 -1.89 -18.59
CA PHE A 163 -2.82 -3.15 -18.84
C PHE A 163 -2.67 -4.04 -17.60
N CYS A 164 -2.69 -3.48 -16.40
CA CYS A 164 -2.57 -4.20 -15.13
C CYS A 164 -3.94 -4.52 -14.52
N SER A 165 -4.76 -5.32 -15.22
CA SER A 165 -6.12 -5.67 -14.78
C SER A 165 -6.19 -6.62 -13.58
N GLU A 166 -5.06 -7.26 -13.24
CA GLU A 166 -4.92 -8.17 -12.09
C GLU A 166 -4.69 -7.45 -10.76
N LEU A 167 -4.67 -6.11 -10.75
CA LEU A 167 -4.46 -5.31 -9.55
C LEU A 167 -5.51 -5.59 -8.47
N GLN A 168 -4.99 -5.89 -7.27
CA GLN A 168 -5.74 -6.14 -6.04
C GLN A 168 -5.46 -5.05 -4.99
N HIS A 169 -4.27 -4.46 -5.01
CA HIS A 169 -3.87 -3.44 -4.05
C HIS A 169 -3.20 -2.27 -4.78
N LEU A 170 -3.75 -1.07 -4.62
CA LEU A 170 -3.21 0.13 -5.23
C LEU A 170 -3.13 1.26 -4.21
N SER A 171 -1.98 1.92 -4.12
CA SER A 171 -1.81 3.13 -3.29
C SER A 171 -1.34 4.29 -4.15
N LEU A 172 -2.16 5.35 -4.16
CA LEU A 172 -1.95 6.62 -4.85
C LEU A 172 -1.91 7.80 -3.87
N GLY A 173 -1.79 7.51 -2.57
CA GLY A 173 -1.83 8.52 -1.53
C GLY A 173 -0.76 9.59 -1.74
N SER A 174 -1.17 10.87 -1.69
CA SER A 174 -0.29 12.03 -1.91
C SER A 174 0.50 12.04 -3.22
N CYS A 175 -0.02 11.44 -4.29
CA CYS A 175 0.49 11.66 -5.64
C CYS A 175 0.14 13.08 -6.13
N VAL A 176 1.16 13.85 -6.54
CA VAL A 176 1.01 15.29 -6.79
C VAL A 176 0.76 15.68 -8.25
N MET A 177 0.92 14.75 -9.20
CA MET A 177 0.79 15.00 -10.64
C MET A 177 -0.45 14.34 -11.28
N ILE A 178 -1.41 13.92 -10.45
CA ILE A 178 -2.72 13.45 -10.91
C ILE A 178 -3.69 14.63 -10.85
N GLU A 179 -4.25 15.00 -12.01
CA GLU A 179 -5.09 16.19 -12.15
C GLU A 179 -6.57 15.86 -11.90
N ASP A 180 -7.04 14.76 -12.49
CA ASP A 180 -8.42 14.28 -12.47
C ASP A 180 -8.48 12.88 -11.85
N TYR A 181 -8.85 12.82 -10.57
CA TYR A 181 -9.02 11.55 -9.86
C TYR A 181 -10.33 10.84 -10.21
N ASP A 182 -11.33 11.54 -10.74
CA ASP A 182 -12.59 10.92 -11.17
C ASP A 182 -12.35 10.07 -12.41
N LEU A 183 -11.57 10.57 -13.37
CA LEU A 183 -11.15 9.80 -14.52
C LEU A 183 -10.37 8.55 -14.11
N ILE A 184 -9.44 8.68 -13.15
CA ILE A 184 -8.69 7.54 -12.61
C ILE A 184 -9.63 6.53 -11.92
N ALA A 185 -10.58 7.01 -11.12
CA ALA A 185 -11.59 6.18 -10.45
C ALA A 185 -12.50 5.44 -11.43
N SER A 186 -12.94 6.12 -12.49
CA SER A 186 -13.69 5.54 -13.62
C SER A 186 -12.89 4.41 -14.28
N MET A 187 -11.62 4.67 -14.58
CA MET A 187 -10.74 3.70 -15.23
C MET A 187 -10.48 2.47 -14.34
N MET A 188 -10.24 2.68 -13.03
CA MET A 188 -10.16 1.59 -12.05
C MET A 188 -11.45 0.78 -12.02
N GLY A 189 -12.60 1.46 -11.95
CA GLY A 189 -13.92 0.85 -11.99
C GLY A 189 -14.13 0.02 -13.25
N ALA A 190 -13.63 0.46 -14.41
CA ALA A 190 -13.79 -0.24 -15.68
C ALA A 190 -12.86 -1.46 -15.83
N LYS A 191 -11.60 -1.38 -15.36
CA LYS A 191 -10.56 -2.37 -15.67
C LYS A 191 -10.11 -3.23 -14.50
N CYS A 192 -10.02 -2.67 -13.29
CA CYS A 192 -9.43 -3.32 -12.12
C CYS A 192 -10.50 -3.98 -11.24
N LYS A 193 -11.20 -4.98 -11.79
CA LYS A 193 -12.34 -5.65 -11.13
C LYS A 193 -11.95 -6.49 -9.91
N LYS A 194 -10.66 -6.80 -9.75
CA LYS A 194 -10.08 -7.59 -8.65
C LYS A 194 -9.58 -6.73 -7.49
N LEU A 195 -9.79 -5.41 -7.53
CA LEU A 195 -9.29 -4.48 -6.53
C LEU A 195 -9.92 -4.76 -5.16
N ARG A 196 -9.07 -4.98 -4.15
CA ARG A 196 -9.42 -5.24 -2.75
C ARG A 196 -9.00 -4.12 -1.81
N SER A 197 -7.88 -3.44 -2.09
CA SER A 197 -7.40 -2.32 -1.27
C SER A 197 -7.04 -1.14 -2.15
N LEU A 198 -7.55 0.04 -1.80
CA LEU A 198 -7.26 1.27 -2.49
C LEU A 198 -6.96 2.39 -1.49
N ASP A 199 -5.80 3.01 -1.64
CA ASP A 199 -5.41 4.20 -0.88
C ASP A 199 -5.41 5.44 -1.79
N LEU A 200 -6.35 6.35 -1.50
CA LEU A 200 -6.52 7.67 -2.10
C LEU A 200 -6.32 8.79 -1.07
N TRP A 201 -5.44 8.56 -0.08
CA TRP A 201 -5.16 9.56 0.94
C TRP A 201 -4.63 10.86 0.35
N ARG A 202 -5.25 12.00 0.70
CA ARG A 202 -4.93 13.34 0.17
C ARG A 202 -5.13 13.49 -1.34
N CYS A 203 -6.08 12.78 -1.93
CA CYS A 203 -6.51 13.03 -3.31
C CYS A 203 -7.36 14.30 -3.36
N LYS A 204 -6.85 15.36 -4.00
CA LYS A 204 -7.42 16.72 -3.90
C LYS A 204 -8.71 16.94 -4.69
N ASN A 205 -8.91 16.18 -5.76
CA ASN A 205 -9.93 16.46 -6.79
C ASN A 205 -10.86 15.26 -7.05
N ILE A 206 -10.95 14.29 -6.13
CA ILE A 206 -11.91 13.19 -6.27
C ILE A 206 -13.30 13.63 -5.81
N THR A 207 -14.33 13.42 -6.62
CA THR A 207 -15.71 13.83 -6.33
C THR A 207 -16.61 12.63 -6.06
N GLU A 208 -17.88 12.89 -5.75
CA GLU A 208 -18.91 11.86 -5.66
C GLU A 208 -19.08 11.03 -6.93
N SER A 209 -18.77 11.61 -8.11
CA SER A 209 -18.90 10.92 -9.39
C SER A 209 -17.85 9.81 -9.50
N GLY A 210 -16.58 10.12 -9.23
CA GLY A 210 -15.49 9.16 -9.24
C GLY A 210 -15.69 8.06 -8.21
N ILE A 211 -16.15 8.41 -7.00
CA ILE A 211 -16.48 7.43 -5.96
C ILE A 211 -17.62 6.50 -6.40
N ALA A 212 -18.67 7.04 -7.03
CA ALA A 212 -19.79 6.23 -7.51
C ALA A 212 -19.37 5.26 -8.61
N GLU A 213 -18.52 5.69 -9.54
CA GLU A 213 -17.99 4.84 -10.61
C GLU A 213 -17.05 3.74 -10.07
N LEU A 214 -16.14 4.11 -9.17
CA LEU A 214 -15.26 3.18 -8.48
C LEU A 214 -16.06 2.12 -7.73
N ALA A 215 -17.02 2.52 -6.90
CA ALA A 215 -17.82 1.60 -6.10
C ALA A 215 -18.70 0.69 -6.97
N SER A 216 -19.16 1.18 -8.12
CA SER A 216 -19.93 0.35 -9.08
C SER A 216 -19.04 -0.70 -9.76
N GLY A 217 -17.78 -0.36 -10.03
CA GLY A 217 -16.86 -1.21 -10.77
C GLY A 217 -16.07 -2.21 -9.91
N CYS A 218 -15.70 -1.82 -8.70
CA CYS A 218 -14.78 -2.55 -7.81
C CYS A 218 -15.52 -3.11 -6.57
N GLN A 219 -16.49 -4.00 -6.79
CA GLN A 219 -17.35 -4.55 -5.71
C GLN A 219 -16.64 -5.51 -4.74
N LEU A 220 -15.41 -5.92 -5.06
CA LEU A 220 -14.54 -6.73 -4.21
C LEU A 220 -13.69 -5.89 -3.23
N LEU A 221 -13.91 -4.57 -3.18
CA LEU A 221 -13.13 -3.69 -2.32
C LEU A 221 -13.39 -3.99 -0.83
N GLU A 222 -12.32 -4.25 -0.11
CA GLU A 222 -12.28 -4.56 1.32
C GLU A 222 -11.67 -3.40 2.11
N GLU A 223 -10.74 -2.65 1.52
CA GLU A 223 -10.06 -1.54 2.18
C GLU A 223 -10.08 -0.29 1.31
N LEU A 224 -10.49 0.83 1.88
CA LEU A 224 -10.51 2.11 1.18
C LEU A 224 -10.09 3.26 2.10
N ASP A 225 -9.07 4.00 1.68
CA ASP A 225 -8.64 5.24 2.33
C ASP A 225 -9.05 6.45 1.47
N LEU A 226 -9.95 7.27 2.03
CA LEU A 226 -10.39 8.56 1.48
C LEU A 226 -10.02 9.71 2.43
N GLY A 227 -9.02 9.52 3.29
CA GLY A 227 -8.60 10.51 4.24
C GLY A 227 -8.07 11.77 3.55
N TRP A 228 -8.40 12.94 4.09
CA TRP A 228 -7.97 14.24 3.58
C TRP A 228 -8.38 14.52 2.11
N CYS A 229 -9.54 14.04 1.69
CA CYS A 229 -10.16 14.36 0.39
C CYS A 229 -11.18 15.49 0.53
N PRO A 230 -10.79 16.78 0.40
CA PRO A 230 -11.61 17.92 0.82
C PRO A 230 -12.88 18.14 -0.01
N THR A 231 -12.93 17.57 -1.21
CA THR A 231 -14.03 17.65 -2.17
C THR A 231 -15.19 16.72 -1.81
N LEU A 232 -14.96 15.69 -1.00
CA LEU A 232 -15.99 14.73 -0.62
C LEU A 232 -16.90 15.30 0.48
N GLN A 233 -18.20 15.31 0.20
CA GLN A 233 -19.21 15.85 1.10
C GLN A 233 -20.33 14.85 1.34
N SER A 234 -20.69 14.61 2.60
CA SER A 234 -21.84 13.78 2.95
C SER A 234 -23.14 14.22 2.26
N SER A 235 -23.34 15.53 2.06
CA SER A 235 -24.54 16.09 1.41
C SER A 235 -24.74 15.65 -0.04
N THR A 236 -23.71 15.17 -0.73
CA THR A 236 -23.85 14.60 -2.09
C THR A 236 -24.26 13.13 -2.07
N GLY A 237 -24.30 12.50 -0.89
CA GLY A 237 -24.59 11.08 -0.72
C GLY A 237 -23.43 10.17 -1.17
N CYS A 238 -22.21 10.69 -1.29
CA CYS A 238 -21.07 9.89 -1.77
C CYS A 238 -20.79 8.67 -0.85
N PHE A 239 -20.78 8.87 0.47
CA PHE A 239 -20.50 7.80 1.43
C PHE A 239 -21.66 6.81 1.56
N THR A 240 -22.92 7.27 1.45
CA THR A 240 -24.09 6.38 1.48
C THR A 240 -24.17 5.51 0.23
N ASN A 241 -23.91 6.08 -0.96
CA ASN A 241 -23.82 5.32 -2.22
C ASN A 241 -22.68 4.29 -2.17
N LEU A 242 -21.52 4.69 -1.64
CA LEU A 242 -20.38 3.82 -1.42
C LEU A 242 -20.75 2.62 -0.53
N ALA A 243 -21.37 2.88 0.63
CA ALA A 243 -21.76 1.84 1.57
C ALA A 243 -22.69 0.80 0.93
N ARG A 244 -23.69 1.24 0.15
CA ARG A 244 -24.64 0.35 -0.53
C ARG A 244 -24.01 -0.50 -1.64
N LYS A 245 -22.91 -0.05 -2.24
CA LYS A 245 -22.25 -0.73 -3.37
C LYS A 245 -21.06 -1.60 -2.95
N LEU A 246 -20.52 -1.42 -1.75
CA LEU A 246 -19.35 -2.13 -1.24
C LEU A 246 -19.68 -2.95 0.02
N PRO A 247 -20.44 -4.06 -0.11
CA PRO A 247 -20.86 -4.86 1.05
C PRO A 247 -19.70 -5.61 1.72
N ASN A 248 -18.59 -5.82 1.02
CA ASN A 248 -17.40 -6.53 1.52
C ASN A 248 -16.40 -5.61 2.24
N LEU A 249 -16.73 -4.34 2.44
CA LEU A 249 -15.83 -3.36 3.02
C LEU A 249 -15.48 -3.74 4.47
N GLN A 250 -14.19 -3.91 4.74
CA GLN A 250 -13.62 -4.25 6.05
C GLN A 250 -12.91 -3.06 6.68
N LYS A 251 -12.29 -2.18 5.90
CA LYS A 251 -11.59 -0.99 6.42
C LYS A 251 -11.96 0.24 5.63
N LEU A 252 -12.41 1.27 6.33
CA LEU A 252 -12.73 2.57 5.74
C LEU A 252 -12.06 3.68 6.53
N PHE A 253 -11.27 4.51 5.85
CA PHE A 253 -10.61 5.65 6.45
C PHE A 253 -11.17 6.94 5.87
N LEU A 254 -11.84 7.72 6.71
CA LEU A 254 -12.45 9.01 6.39
C LEU A 254 -11.79 10.15 7.18
N THR A 255 -10.53 9.97 7.60
CA THR A 255 -9.77 10.97 8.36
C THR A 255 -9.89 12.37 7.76
N ALA A 256 -10.25 13.35 8.60
CA ALA A 256 -10.41 14.75 8.22
C ALA A 256 -11.52 15.05 7.16
N ASN A 257 -12.41 14.11 6.85
CA ASN A 257 -13.64 14.39 6.11
C ASN A 257 -14.71 14.96 7.06
N ARG A 258 -14.64 16.26 7.33
CA ARG A 258 -15.45 16.92 8.38
C ARG A 258 -16.98 16.86 8.16
N SER A 259 -17.39 16.55 6.93
CA SER A 259 -18.79 16.51 6.50
C SER A 259 -19.52 15.22 6.87
N VAL A 260 -18.81 14.14 7.20
CA VAL A 260 -19.42 12.86 7.55
C VAL A 260 -20.40 13.04 8.72
N CYS A 261 -21.59 12.47 8.57
CA CYS A 261 -22.70 12.62 9.49
C CYS A 261 -23.32 11.26 9.86
N ASP A 262 -24.29 11.29 10.78
CA ASP A 262 -25.02 10.10 11.24
C ASP A 262 -25.59 9.25 10.11
N THR A 263 -26.18 9.87 9.08
CA THR A 263 -26.73 9.14 7.93
C THR A 263 -25.69 8.27 7.23
N ASP A 264 -24.44 8.74 7.10
CA ASP A 264 -23.37 7.97 6.48
C ASP A 264 -23.00 6.76 7.35
N ILE A 265 -22.88 6.96 8.66
CA ILE A 265 -22.56 5.91 9.63
C ILE A 265 -23.66 4.85 9.68
N GLU A 266 -24.92 5.27 9.63
CA GLU A 266 -26.06 4.36 9.63
C GLU A 266 -26.15 3.53 8.34
N GLU A 267 -25.82 4.10 7.19
CA GLU A 267 -25.76 3.36 5.92
C GLU A 267 -24.58 2.37 5.90
N LEU A 268 -23.43 2.74 6.47
CA LEU A 268 -22.33 1.81 6.70
C LEU A 268 -22.75 0.67 7.62
N ALA A 269 -23.44 0.97 8.73
CA ALA A 269 -23.95 -0.04 9.65
C ALA A 269 -24.95 -1.00 8.97
N ALA A 270 -25.77 -0.51 8.04
CA ALA A 270 -26.77 -1.31 7.35
C ALA A 270 -26.20 -2.19 6.23
N ASN A 271 -25.17 -1.72 5.51
CA ASN A 271 -24.70 -2.36 4.28
C ASN A 271 -23.31 -2.99 4.39
N CYS A 272 -22.44 -2.51 5.29
CA CYS A 272 -21.05 -2.96 5.45
C CYS A 272 -20.87 -3.72 6.77
N THR A 273 -21.60 -4.83 6.96
CA THR A 273 -21.59 -5.58 8.24
C THR A 273 -20.26 -6.28 8.55
N HIS A 274 -19.37 -6.42 7.56
CA HIS A 274 -18.03 -6.99 7.70
C HIS A 274 -16.95 -5.96 8.10
N LEU A 275 -17.35 -4.75 8.45
CA LEU A 275 -16.42 -3.69 8.83
C LEU A 275 -15.63 -4.07 10.08
N ARG A 276 -14.30 -4.05 9.96
CA ARG A 276 -13.32 -4.34 11.01
C ARG A 276 -12.63 -3.09 11.53
N GLN A 277 -12.53 -2.06 10.70
CA GLN A 277 -11.90 -0.80 11.05
C GLN A 277 -12.62 0.38 10.41
N LEU A 278 -12.93 1.39 11.21
CA LEU A 278 -13.46 2.67 10.75
C LEU A 278 -12.69 3.82 11.39
N ASP A 279 -12.18 4.74 10.56
CA ASP A 279 -11.60 6.00 11.01
C ASP A 279 -12.49 7.16 10.55
N ILE A 280 -13.08 7.88 11.51
CA ILE A 280 -13.89 9.08 11.27
C ILE A 280 -13.28 10.29 11.98
N LEU A 281 -11.96 10.30 12.11
CA LEU A 281 -11.21 11.33 12.83
C LEU A 281 -11.56 12.73 12.31
N GLY A 282 -11.92 13.61 13.25
CA GLY A 282 -12.19 15.03 12.98
C GLY A 282 -13.57 15.32 12.39
N THR A 283 -14.49 14.36 12.42
CA THR A 283 -15.89 14.56 12.03
C THR A 283 -16.65 15.38 13.08
N ARG A 284 -17.66 16.15 12.66
CA ARG A 284 -18.38 17.08 13.55
C ARG A 284 -19.86 16.75 13.75
N MET A 285 -20.41 15.91 12.88
CA MET A 285 -21.84 15.64 12.78
C MET A 285 -22.21 14.19 13.12
N VAL A 286 -21.27 13.44 13.68
CA VAL A 286 -21.48 12.06 14.13
C VAL A 286 -21.80 12.05 15.63
N SER A 287 -22.99 11.58 15.97
CA SER A 287 -23.51 11.46 17.32
C SER A 287 -23.18 10.11 17.97
N PRO A 288 -23.24 10.01 19.31
CA PRO A 288 -23.09 8.73 20.00
C PRO A 288 -24.12 7.67 19.60
N ALA A 289 -25.32 8.08 19.16
CA ALA A 289 -26.40 7.16 18.81
C ALA A 289 -26.10 6.39 17.52
N SER A 290 -25.61 7.08 16.48
CA SER A 290 -25.22 6.42 15.23
C SER A 290 -24.03 5.48 15.42
N LEU A 291 -23.07 5.83 16.29
CA LEU A 291 -21.97 4.94 16.66
C LEU A 291 -22.43 3.66 17.36
N ARG A 292 -23.43 3.74 18.24
CA ARG A 292 -24.02 2.52 18.85
C ARG A 292 -24.63 1.62 17.79
N LYS A 293 -25.40 2.19 16.87
CA LYS A 293 -26.00 1.43 15.77
C LYS A 293 -24.93 0.77 14.89
N LEU A 294 -23.83 1.46 14.62
CA LEU A 294 -22.66 0.88 13.94
C LEU A 294 -22.07 -0.31 14.72
N LEU A 295 -21.80 -0.12 16.01
CA LEU A 295 -21.22 -1.15 16.88
C LEU A 295 -22.16 -2.35 17.09
N GLU A 296 -23.48 -2.12 17.06
CA GLU A 296 -24.49 -3.16 17.12
C GLU A 296 -24.57 -3.97 15.82
N SER A 297 -24.43 -3.34 14.65
CA SER A 297 -24.50 -4.04 13.36
C SER A 297 -23.18 -4.71 12.95
N CYS A 298 -22.05 -4.02 13.10
CA CYS A 298 -20.73 -4.48 12.64
C CYS A 298 -20.03 -5.31 13.73
N LYS A 299 -20.37 -6.59 13.84
CA LYS A 299 -19.85 -7.48 14.90
C LYS A 299 -18.35 -7.78 14.81
N ASP A 300 -17.77 -7.64 13.63
CA ASP A 300 -16.34 -7.84 13.38
C ASP A 300 -15.51 -6.57 13.63
N LEU A 301 -16.15 -5.45 14.03
CA LEU A 301 -15.45 -4.20 14.26
C LEU A 301 -14.45 -4.35 15.42
N SER A 302 -13.19 -4.04 15.14
CA SER A 302 -12.07 -4.19 16.06
C SER A 302 -11.40 -2.86 16.38
N LEU A 303 -11.50 -1.87 15.49
CA LEU A 303 -10.92 -0.55 15.69
C LEU A 303 -11.86 0.55 15.18
N LEU A 304 -12.16 1.50 16.05
CA LEU A 304 -12.95 2.69 15.73
C LEU A 304 -12.18 3.92 16.18
N ASP A 305 -11.70 4.74 15.24
CA ASP A 305 -11.02 6.01 15.56
C ASP A 305 -12.02 7.17 15.51
N VAL A 306 -12.35 7.70 16.70
CA VAL A 306 -13.21 8.88 16.93
C VAL A 306 -12.40 10.09 17.42
N SER A 307 -11.09 10.09 17.18
CA SER A 307 -10.21 11.19 17.55
C SER A 307 -10.70 12.51 16.98
N PHE A 308 -10.65 13.57 17.81
CA PHE A 308 -11.10 14.91 17.41
C PHE A 308 -12.57 15.02 16.92
N CYS A 309 -13.43 14.03 17.18
CA CYS A 309 -14.87 14.15 16.94
C CYS A 309 -15.52 15.04 18.00
N SER A 310 -16.18 16.13 17.60
CA SER A 310 -16.64 17.18 18.53
C SER A 310 -17.81 16.75 19.42
N GLN A 311 -18.62 15.78 19.00
CA GLN A 311 -19.78 15.30 19.76
C GLN A 311 -19.48 14.05 20.60
N ILE A 312 -18.25 13.51 20.51
CA ILE A 312 -17.85 12.29 21.20
C ILE A 312 -16.85 12.65 22.29
N ASP A 313 -17.33 12.74 23.53
CA ASP A 313 -16.50 13.00 24.70
C ASP A 313 -16.00 11.70 25.37
N ASN A 314 -15.26 11.83 26.46
CA ASN A 314 -14.73 10.68 27.20
C ASN A 314 -15.79 9.84 27.87
N ARG A 315 -16.90 10.44 28.29
CA ARG A 315 -17.98 9.70 28.94
C ARG A 315 -18.63 8.76 27.94
N VAL A 316 -18.89 9.26 26.73
CA VAL A 316 -19.39 8.45 25.61
C VAL A 316 -18.42 7.31 25.29
N VAL A 317 -17.12 7.58 25.15
CA VAL A 317 -16.15 6.52 24.83
C VAL A 317 -16.07 5.45 25.91
N LEU A 318 -16.07 5.84 27.19
CA LEU A 318 -16.08 4.88 28.31
C LEU A 318 -17.35 4.02 28.30
N GLU A 319 -18.51 4.62 28.01
CA GLU A 319 -19.78 3.90 27.92
C GLU A 319 -19.79 2.92 26.74
N LEU A 320 -19.32 3.35 25.56
CA LEU A 320 -19.19 2.47 24.40
C LEU A 320 -18.20 1.33 24.66
N ASN A 321 -17.05 1.59 25.28
CA ASN A 321 -16.09 0.54 25.64
C ASN A 321 -16.66 -0.47 26.65
N ALA A 322 -17.50 -0.02 27.59
CA ALA A 322 -18.17 -0.91 28.54
C ALA A 322 -19.18 -1.84 27.83
N ASN A 323 -19.90 -1.32 26.84
CA ASN A 323 -20.90 -2.08 26.08
C ASN A 323 -20.29 -2.93 24.95
N PHE A 324 -19.12 -2.55 24.43
CA PHE A 324 -18.47 -3.17 23.28
C PHE A 324 -16.97 -3.43 23.57
N PRO A 325 -16.64 -4.33 24.52
CA PRO A 325 -15.26 -4.50 25.03
C PRO A 325 -14.26 -5.06 24.01
N ASN A 326 -14.73 -5.64 22.90
CA ASN A 326 -13.87 -6.20 21.85
C ASN A 326 -13.45 -5.15 20.80
N VAL A 327 -14.00 -3.93 20.87
CA VAL A 327 -13.69 -2.85 19.93
C VAL A 327 -12.71 -1.90 20.58
N PHE A 328 -11.54 -1.71 19.96
CA PHE A 328 -10.62 -0.66 20.38
C PHE A 328 -11.10 0.70 19.89
N ILE A 329 -11.80 1.44 20.76
CA ILE A 329 -12.26 2.81 20.46
C ILE A 329 -11.16 3.80 20.81
N LYS A 330 -10.49 4.32 19.78
CA LYS A 330 -9.41 5.29 19.91
C LYS A 330 -9.96 6.72 19.96
N LYS A 331 -9.48 7.50 20.93
CA LYS A 331 -9.82 8.91 21.09
C LYS A 331 -8.60 9.75 21.46
N SER A 332 -8.25 10.69 20.59
CA SER A 332 -7.34 11.81 20.90
C SER A 332 -8.10 13.12 21.09
N PHE A 333 -7.52 14.04 21.88
CA PHE A 333 -8.05 15.39 22.14
C PHE A 333 -7.19 16.45 21.48
N THR A 334 -7.80 17.57 21.09
CA THR A 334 -7.09 18.84 21.05
C THR A 334 -6.90 19.29 22.49
N GLN A 335 -5.66 19.55 22.90
CA GLN A 335 -5.39 20.29 24.15
C GLN A 335 -5.95 21.69 24.07
#